data_AF-F4P6F2-F1
#
_entry.id   AF-F4P6F2-F1
#
_cell.length_a   1.000
_cell.length_b   1.000
_cell.length_c   1.000
_cell.angle_alpha   90.00
_cell.angle_beta   90.00
_cell.angle_gamma   90.00
#
_symmetry.space_group_name_H-M   'P 1'
#
loop_
_entity.id
_entity.type
_entity.pdbx_description
1 polymer ?
#
loop_
_entity_poly.entity_id
_entity_poly.type
_entity_poly.pdbx_seq_one_letter_code
_entity_poly.pdbx_strand_id
1 'polypeptide(L)'
;MGMLSLPKKDLKFEVFVPLHTLWMGYICQVIGIQNPLNKATLSQQEEKPDMATDLTLEQSETVLAKLIKADFHGAFLTVVKSKCPSNIGISGIVIKDTENMFHLISRKNTLKAIPKQGNVFTFGVGNSLITLYGNQFRTRPADRASKKFKAKPSVAL
;
A
#
# COMPACT_ATOMS: atom_id res chain seq x y z
N MET A 1 -21.06 12.14 11.31
CA MET A 1 -19.71 11.55 11.56
C MET A 1 -18.71 12.70 11.69
N GLY A 2 -18.05 12.80 12.84
CA GLY A 2 -17.13 13.88 13.18
C GLY A 2 -15.99 13.99 12.17
N MET A 3 -15.96 15.11 11.47
CA MET A 3 -14.85 15.49 10.62
C MET A 3 -13.70 15.92 11.53
N LEU A 4 -12.77 15.02 11.83
CA LEU A 4 -11.44 15.42 12.29
C LEU A 4 -10.79 16.17 11.14
N SER A 5 -10.95 17.50 11.12
CA SER A 5 -10.19 18.35 10.22
C SER A 5 -8.75 18.32 10.71
N LEU A 6 -7.91 17.52 10.05
CA LEU A 6 -6.48 17.61 10.26
C LEU A 6 -6.07 19.08 10.03
N PRO A 7 -5.46 19.76 11.01
CA PRO A 7 -5.04 21.14 10.85
C PRO A 7 -4.08 21.20 9.67
N LYS A 8 -4.53 21.76 8.53
CA LYS A 8 -3.77 21.74 7.27
C LYS A 8 -2.44 22.51 7.35
N LYS A 9 -2.29 23.34 8.38
CA LYS A 9 -1.05 24.05 8.69
C LYS A 9 -0.19 23.11 9.55
N ASP A 10 0.96 22.74 9.00
CA ASP A 10 2.07 22.04 9.68
C ASP A 10 2.01 20.50 9.77
N LEU A 11 1.32 19.81 8.84
CA LEU A 11 1.52 18.35 8.70
C LEU A 11 2.91 18.06 8.12
N LYS A 12 3.81 17.53 8.97
CA LYS A 12 5.13 17.05 8.55
C LYS A 12 5.11 15.57 8.20
N PHE A 13 5.79 15.21 7.11
CA PHE A 13 5.97 13.83 6.66
C PHE A 13 6.56 12.94 7.76
N GLU A 14 7.55 13.46 8.49
CA GLU A 14 8.28 12.73 9.53
C GLU A 14 7.38 12.20 10.65
N VAL A 15 6.31 12.93 10.99
CA VAL A 15 5.35 12.52 12.03
C VAL A 15 4.64 11.20 11.65
N PHE A 16 4.55 10.89 10.36
CA PHE A 16 3.90 9.68 9.86
C PHE A 16 4.89 8.54 9.55
N VAL A 17 6.19 8.75 9.70
CA VAL A 17 7.19 7.69 9.49
C VAL A 17 6.99 6.51 10.46
N PRO A 18 6.73 6.71 11.77
CA PRO A 18 6.44 5.60 12.67
C PRO A 18 5.21 4.77 12.25
N LEU A 19 4.18 5.43 11.72
CA LEU A 19 3.00 4.76 11.17
C LEU A 19 3.36 3.87 9.98
N HIS A 20 4.24 4.36 9.10
CA HIS A 20 4.76 3.56 7.99
C HIS A 20 5.56 2.35 8.48
N THR A 21 6.41 2.52 9.49
CA THR A 21 7.17 1.41 10.09
C THR A 21 6.27 0.32 10.64
N LEU A 22 5.21 0.69 11.38
CA LEU A 22 4.21 -0.26 11.88
C LEU A 22 3.51 -1.00 10.72
N TRP A 23 3.12 -0.25 9.69
CA TRP A 23 2.47 -0.80 8.52
C TRP A 23 3.38 -1.78 7.75
N MET A 24 4.68 -1.52 7.66
CA MET A 24 5.64 -2.45 7.03
C MET A 24 5.69 -3.80 7.75
N GLY A 25 5.70 -3.81 9.08
CA GLY A 25 5.62 -5.06 9.86
C GLY A 25 4.31 -5.80 9.63
N TYR A 26 3.19 -5.07 9.68
CA TYR A 26 1.87 -5.61 9.39
C TYR A 26 1.77 -6.24 8.00
N ILE A 27 2.15 -5.51 6.95
CA ILE A 27 1.97 -5.97 5.58
C ILE A 27 2.87 -7.15 5.26
N CYS A 28 4.10 -7.21 5.82
CA CYS A 28 4.99 -8.37 5.73
C CYS A 28 4.30 -9.64 6.26
N GLN A 29 3.65 -9.54 7.42
CA GLN A 29 2.89 -10.66 8.00
C GLN A 29 1.69 -11.06 7.13
N VAL A 30 0.98 -10.09 6.56
CA VAL A 30 -0.18 -10.35 5.68
C VAL A 30 0.23 -11.14 4.45
N ILE A 31 1.32 -10.74 3.80
CA ILE A 31 1.80 -11.36 2.55
C ILE A 31 2.70 -12.58 2.78
N GLY A 32 3.10 -12.85 4.04
CA GLY A 32 3.98 -13.97 4.39
C GLY A 32 5.45 -13.77 4.01
N ILE A 33 5.89 -12.52 3.88
CA ILE A 33 7.31 -12.18 3.63
C ILE A 33 7.98 -11.89 4.98
N GLN A 34 9.21 -12.38 5.18
CA GLN A 34 9.96 -12.09 6.41
C GLN A 34 10.21 -10.58 6.53
N ASN A 35 9.90 -10.02 7.70
CA ASN A 35 10.11 -8.60 7.96
C ASN A 35 11.63 -8.30 7.97
N PRO A 36 12.15 -7.41 7.11
CA PRO A 36 13.57 -7.07 7.10
C PRO A 36 14.07 -6.47 8.42
N LEU A 37 13.19 -5.90 9.26
CA LEU A 37 13.52 -5.42 10.61
C LEU A 37 13.84 -6.55 11.61
N ASN A 38 13.44 -7.80 11.33
CA ASN A 38 13.69 -8.94 12.22
C ASN A 38 15.01 -9.67 11.90
N LYS A 39 15.80 -9.19 10.91
CA LYS A 39 17.09 -9.80 10.55
C LYS A 39 18.17 -9.69 11.64
N ALA A 40 17.96 -8.91 12.70
CA ALA A 40 18.99 -8.67 13.72
C ALA A 40 19.13 -9.77 14.80
N THR A 41 18.28 -10.81 14.84
CA THR A 41 18.28 -11.76 15.98
C THR A 41 18.66 -13.21 15.64
N LEU A 42 18.90 -13.58 14.38
CA LEU A 42 19.33 -14.96 14.07
C LEU A 42 20.49 -14.95 13.09
N SER A 43 21.69 -14.88 13.66
CA SER A 43 22.94 -15.28 13.03
C SER A 43 22.90 -16.78 12.67
N GLN A 44 23.45 -17.08 11.49
CA GLN A 44 23.80 -18.39 10.93
C GLN A 44 22.68 -19.16 10.22
N GLN A 45 22.48 -18.81 8.94
CA GLN A 45 22.32 -19.78 7.85
C GLN A 45 22.73 -19.10 6.54
N GLU A 46 23.61 -19.75 5.79
CA GLU A 46 24.36 -19.25 4.63
C GLU A 46 23.46 -18.83 3.46
N GLU A 47 23.86 -17.77 2.75
CA GLU A 47 23.20 -17.35 1.52
C GLU A 47 23.52 -18.31 0.36
N LYS A 48 22.48 -18.79 -0.33
CA LYS A 48 22.58 -19.25 -1.71
C LYS A 48 21.84 -18.26 -2.62
N PRO A 49 22.50 -17.73 -3.67
CA PRO A 49 21.87 -16.81 -4.60
C PRO A 49 20.98 -17.58 -5.60
N ASP A 50 20.09 -16.85 -6.26
CA ASP A 50 19.27 -17.28 -7.41
C ASP A 50 17.95 -17.99 -7.08
N MET A 51 17.02 -17.29 -6.44
CA MET A 51 15.61 -17.63 -6.60
C MET A 51 14.79 -16.34 -6.52
N ALA A 52 14.47 -15.76 -7.69
CA ALA A 52 13.23 -14.99 -7.77
C ALA A 52 12.17 -15.92 -7.17
N THR A 53 11.58 -15.53 -6.04
CA THR A 53 10.50 -16.30 -5.44
C THR A 53 9.35 -16.25 -6.44
N ASP A 54 9.33 -17.23 -7.34
CA ASP A 54 8.24 -17.48 -8.26
C ASP A 54 7.07 -17.91 -7.37
N LEU A 55 6.33 -16.91 -6.89
CA LEU A 55 5.11 -17.13 -6.14
C LEU A 55 4.20 -17.92 -7.08
N THR A 56 4.04 -19.22 -6.79
CA THR A 56 3.12 -20.08 -7.53
C THR A 56 1.75 -19.42 -7.66
N LEU A 57 1.06 -19.64 -8.78
CA LEU A 57 -0.21 -18.96 -9.10
C LEU A 57 -1.25 -19.08 -7.97
N GLU A 58 -1.37 -20.25 -7.34
CA GLU A 58 -2.25 -20.51 -6.18
C GLU A 58 -1.89 -19.67 -4.95
N GLN A 59 -0.60 -19.54 -4.65
CA GLN A 59 -0.11 -18.69 -3.56
C GLN A 59 -0.33 -17.21 -3.88
N SER A 60 -0.23 -16.82 -5.15
CA SER A 60 -0.46 -15.46 -5.61
C SER A 60 -1.92 -15.01 -5.40
N GLU A 61 -2.91 -15.87 -5.68
CA GLU A 61 -4.32 -15.55 -5.49
C GLU A 61 -4.67 -15.34 -4.02
N THR A 62 -4.13 -16.18 -3.14
CA THR A 62 -4.33 -16.06 -1.70
C THR A 62 -3.74 -14.77 -1.16
N VAL A 63 -2.54 -14.39 -1.63
CA VAL A 63 -1.90 -13.12 -1.26
C VAL A 63 -2.70 -11.93 -1.79
N LEU A 64 -3.17 -11.96 -3.03
CA LEU A 64 -4.00 -10.91 -3.61
C LEU A 64 -5.31 -10.71 -2.85
N ALA A 65 -5.98 -11.81 -2.46
CA ALA A 65 -7.19 -11.76 -1.66
C ALA A 65 -6.96 -11.12 -0.28
N LYS A 66 -5.80 -11.38 0.35
CA LYS A 66 -5.40 -10.75 1.60
C LYS A 66 -5.10 -9.26 1.41
N LEU A 67 -4.39 -8.88 0.35
CA LEU A 67 -4.06 -7.48 0.03
C LEU A 67 -5.31 -6.63 -0.20
N ILE A 68 -6.32 -7.16 -0.88
CA ILE A 68 -7.59 -6.43 -1.13
C ILE A 68 -8.33 -6.13 0.19
N LYS A 69 -8.15 -6.97 1.20
CA LYS A 69 -8.77 -6.81 2.52
C LYS A 69 -7.91 -5.99 3.49
N ALA A 70 -6.66 -5.74 3.15
CA ALA A 70 -5.70 -5.11 4.04
C ALA A 70 -6.01 -3.63 4.30
N ASP A 71 -5.49 -3.14 5.42
CA ASP A 71 -5.44 -1.72 5.73
C ASP A 71 -4.24 -1.08 5.01
N PHE A 72 -4.42 0.13 4.50
CA PHE A 72 -3.40 0.90 3.77
C PHE A 72 -3.02 2.21 4.45
N HIS A 73 -3.53 2.53 5.65
CA HIS A 73 -3.01 3.63 6.45
C HIS A 73 -1.56 3.33 6.86
N GLY A 74 -0.64 4.24 6.52
CA GLY A 74 0.80 4.01 6.68
C GLY A 74 1.48 3.45 5.42
N ALA A 75 0.74 3.02 4.40
CA ALA A 75 1.33 2.57 3.15
C ALA A 75 2.03 3.73 2.43
N PHE A 76 3.29 3.54 2.02
CA PHE A 76 3.97 4.48 1.13
C PHE A 76 3.62 4.15 -0.32
N LEU A 77 2.70 4.91 -0.92
CA LEU A 77 2.22 4.68 -2.28
C LEU A 77 2.87 5.64 -3.27
N THR A 78 3.12 5.16 -4.48
CA THR A 78 3.52 5.98 -5.65
C THR A 78 2.57 5.75 -6.80
N VAL A 79 2.07 6.81 -7.45
CA VAL A 79 1.26 6.69 -8.66
C VAL A 79 2.17 6.40 -9.86
N VAL A 80 2.04 5.22 -10.46
CA VAL A 80 2.88 4.81 -11.61
C VAL A 80 2.16 4.92 -12.95
N LYS A 81 0.82 4.86 -12.95
CA LYS A 81 0.00 5.11 -14.14
C LYS A 81 -1.28 5.84 -13.74
N SER A 82 -1.73 6.77 -14.58
CA SER A 82 -2.94 7.55 -14.33
C SER A 82 -3.60 8.00 -15.62
N LYS A 83 -4.93 8.14 -15.59
CA LYS A 83 -5.69 8.90 -16.61
C LYS A 83 -5.29 10.38 -16.66
N CYS A 84 -4.86 10.93 -15.53
CA CYS A 84 -4.43 12.32 -15.42
C CYS A 84 -2.90 12.36 -15.27
N PRO A 85 -2.14 12.76 -16.31
CA PRO A 85 -0.68 12.73 -16.29
C PRO A 85 -0.05 13.47 -15.10
N SER A 86 -0.69 14.52 -14.59
CA SER A 86 -0.21 15.29 -13.43
C SER A 86 -0.19 14.50 -12.13
N ASN A 87 -0.89 13.36 -12.05
CA ASN A 87 -0.85 12.48 -10.88
C ASN A 87 0.35 11.54 -10.90
N ILE A 88 0.93 11.26 -12.06
CA ILE A 88 2.03 10.30 -12.20
C ILE A 88 3.25 10.81 -11.43
N GLY A 89 3.87 9.92 -10.65
CA GLY A 89 5.02 10.25 -9.81
C GLY A 89 4.65 10.86 -8.45
N ILE A 90 3.38 11.20 -8.19
CA ILE A 90 2.97 11.60 -6.84
C ILE A 90 3.17 10.41 -5.89
N SER A 91 3.89 10.65 -4.81
CA SER A 91 4.18 9.66 -3.78
C SER A 91 4.05 10.21 -2.36
N GLY A 92 3.74 9.33 -1.42
CA GLY A 92 3.61 9.67 -0.01
C GLY A 92 3.01 8.58 0.86
N ILE A 93 3.01 8.83 2.17
CA ILE A 93 2.38 7.94 3.15
C ILE A 93 0.88 8.20 3.16
N VAL A 94 0.06 7.15 3.07
CA VAL A 94 -1.39 7.24 3.21
C VAL A 94 -1.73 7.58 4.66
N ILE A 95 -2.30 8.76 4.88
CA ILE A 95 -2.78 9.19 6.21
C ILE A 95 -4.28 8.99 6.38
N LYS A 96 -5.02 8.91 5.27
CA LYS A 96 -6.46 8.70 5.25
C LYS A 96 -6.87 7.92 4.02
N ASP A 97 -7.48 6.76 4.25
CA ASP A 97 -8.09 5.92 3.25
C ASP A 97 -9.62 6.09 3.31
N THR A 98 -10.22 6.62 2.25
CA THR A 98 -11.68 6.71 2.11
C THR A 98 -12.16 5.78 1.02
N GLU A 99 -13.47 5.67 0.82
CA GLU A 99 -14.02 4.85 -0.25
C GLU A 99 -13.37 5.15 -1.62
N ASN A 100 -13.20 6.42 -1.99
CA ASN A 100 -12.77 6.79 -3.34
C ASN A 100 -11.39 7.46 -3.42
N MET A 101 -10.75 7.80 -2.30
CA MET A 101 -9.50 8.56 -2.30
C MET A 101 -8.47 7.99 -1.34
N PHE A 102 -7.21 8.12 -1.73
CA PHE A 102 -6.08 8.07 -0.81
C PHE A 102 -5.57 9.48 -0.54
N HIS A 103 -5.41 9.84 0.72
CA HIS A 103 -4.77 11.09 1.12
C HIS A 103 -3.33 10.80 1.50
N LEU A 104 -2.40 11.32 0.70
CA LEU A 104 -0.97 11.05 0.81
C LEU A 104 -0.25 12.27 1.39
N ILE A 105 0.54 12.10 2.44
CA ILE A 105 1.52 13.10 2.86
C ILE A 105 2.83 12.85 2.09
N SER A 106 3.22 13.82 1.27
CA SER A 106 4.47 13.77 0.51
C SER A 106 5.66 14.20 1.37
N ARG A 107 6.88 13.84 0.94
CA ARG A 107 8.13 14.29 1.60
C ARG A 107 8.30 15.82 1.62
N LYS A 108 7.57 16.55 0.76
CA LYS A 108 7.49 18.02 0.74
C LYS A 108 6.47 18.58 1.75
N ASN A 109 6.05 17.79 2.74
CA ASN A 109 5.04 18.18 3.74
C ASN A 109 3.72 18.67 3.13
N THR A 110 3.39 18.16 1.93
CA THR A 110 2.17 18.54 1.22
C THR A 110 1.21 17.37 1.18
N LEU A 111 -0.03 17.60 1.62
CA LEU A 111 -1.12 16.64 1.54
C LEU A 111 -1.71 16.61 0.11
N LYS A 112 -1.78 15.42 -0.48
CA LYS A 112 -2.33 15.17 -1.81
C LYS A 112 -3.49 14.18 -1.72
N ALA A 113 -4.68 14.59 -2.14
CA ALA A 113 -5.82 13.69 -2.28
C ALA A 113 -5.82 13.10 -3.69
N ILE A 114 -5.57 11.80 -3.82
CA ILE A 114 -5.50 11.10 -5.11
C ILE A 114 -6.72 10.18 -5.26
N PRO A 115 -7.51 10.33 -6.33
CA PRO A 115 -8.64 9.45 -6.58
C PRO A 115 -8.12 8.03 -6.89
N LYS A 116 -8.79 7.02 -6.32
CA LYS A 116 -8.49 5.62 -6.64
C LYS A 116 -8.89 5.26 -8.06
N GLN A 117 -9.94 5.90 -8.56
CA GLN A 117 -10.38 5.68 -9.93
C GLN A 117 -9.35 6.21 -10.92
N GLY A 118 -9.03 5.39 -11.92
CA GLY A 118 -8.13 5.80 -13.02
C GLY A 118 -6.67 5.99 -12.59
N ASN A 119 -6.26 5.44 -11.45
CA ASN A 119 -4.87 5.47 -10.98
C ASN A 119 -4.40 4.05 -10.62
N VAL A 120 -3.14 3.76 -10.92
CA VAL A 120 -2.41 2.57 -10.47
C VAL A 120 -1.29 3.03 -9.56
N PHE A 121 -1.21 2.38 -8.41
CA PHE A 121 -0.27 2.69 -7.35
C PHE A 121 0.73 1.55 -7.19
N THR A 122 1.91 1.84 -6.68
CA THR A 122 2.87 0.82 -6.23
C THR A 122 3.37 1.12 -4.84
N PHE A 123 3.79 0.06 -4.14
CA PHE A 123 4.56 0.15 -2.91
C PHE A 123 5.58 -0.99 -2.85
N GLY A 124 6.67 -0.77 -2.12
CA GLY A 124 7.71 -1.80 -1.90
C GLY A 124 7.51 -2.51 -0.56
N VAL A 125 7.72 -3.82 -0.55
CA VAL A 125 7.86 -4.63 0.68
C VAL A 125 8.98 -5.63 0.50
N GLY A 126 10.02 -5.54 1.35
CA GLY A 126 11.25 -6.30 1.13
C GLY A 126 11.84 -6.00 -0.23
N ASN A 127 12.08 -7.04 -1.03
CA ASN A 127 12.60 -6.93 -2.40
C ASN A 127 11.50 -6.93 -3.47
N SER A 128 10.22 -6.91 -3.06
CA SER A 128 9.07 -7.01 -3.95
C SER A 128 8.40 -5.66 -4.15
N LEU A 129 8.04 -5.36 -5.40
CA LEU A 129 7.23 -4.20 -5.76
C LEU A 129 5.79 -4.65 -6.06
N ILE A 130 4.84 -4.23 -5.24
CA ILE A 130 3.44 -4.62 -5.36
C ILE A 130 2.67 -3.54 -6.11
N THR A 131 1.88 -3.94 -7.10
CA THR A 131 1.04 -3.04 -7.91
C THR A 131 -0.43 -3.11 -7.49
N LEU A 132 -1.04 -1.95 -7.27
CA LEU A 132 -2.43 -1.79 -6.87
C LEU A 132 -3.23 -1.05 -7.93
N TYR A 133 -4.29 -1.68 -8.43
CA TYR A 133 -5.26 -1.03 -9.30
C TYR A 133 -6.32 -0.34 -8.45
N GLY A 134 -6.31 1.00 -8.39
CA GLY A 134 -7.14 1.74 -7.43
C GLY A 134 -8.66 1.45 -7.55
N ASN A 135 -9.15 1.12 -8.76
CA ASN A 135 -10.53 0.68 -8.98
C ASN A 135 -10.97 -0.50 -8.09
N GLN A 136 -10.05 -1.38 -7.69
CA GLN A 136 -10.34 -2.52 -6.79
C GLN A 136 -10.48 -2.11 -5.33
N PHE A 137 -9.92 -0.96 -4.95
CA PHE A 137 -9.91 -0.43 -3.59
C PHE A 137 -11.00 0.62 -3.36
N ARG A 138 -11.98 0.72 -4.27
CA ARG A 138 -13.15 1.60 -4.16
C ARG A 138 -14.21 1.07 -3.19
N THR A 139 -13.78 0.82 -1.96
CA THR A 139 -14.63 0.46 -0.83
C THR A 139 -14.04 1.08 0.42
N ARG A 140 -14.91 1.38 1.39
CA ARG A 140 -14.47 1.89 2.68
C ARG A 140 -13.55 0.87 3.35
N PRO A 141 -12.49 1.29 4.04
CA PRO A 141 -11.58 0.36 4.73
C PRO A 141 -12.30 -0.60 5.67
N ALA A 142 -13.27 -0.10 6.44
CA ALA A 142 -14.08 -0.91 7.36
C ALA A 142 -14.85 -2.04 6.66
N ASP A 143 -15.27 -1.82 5.41
CA ASP A 143 -16.06 -2.79 4.63
C ASP A 143 -15.18 -3.77 3.85
N ARG A 144 -13.85 -3.59 3.83
CA ARG A 144 -12.94 -4.47 3.06
C ARG A 144 -12.77 -5.83 3.69
N ALA A 145 -12.66 -5.90 5.02
CA ALA A 145 -12.38 -7.13 5.73
C ALA A 145 -13.43 -8.23 5.45
N SER A 146 -14.70 -7.85 5.33
CA SER A 146 -15.84 -8.75 5.09
C SER A 146 -16.13 -9.02 3.60
N LYS A 147 -15.45 -8.33 2.68
CA LYS A 147 -15.72 -8.43 1.25
C LYS A 147 -15.19 -9.74 0.68
N LYS A 148 -16.06 -10.54 0.06
CA LYS A 148 -15.64 -11.69 -0.75
C LYS A 148 -14.89 -11.20 -1.99
N PHE A 149 -13.71 -11.77 -2.25
CA PHE A 149 -12.96 -11.48 -3.47
C PHE A 149 -13.78 -11.88 -4.69
N LYS A 150 -13.86 -10.97 -5.66
CA LYS A 150 -14.44 -11.23 -6.98
C LYS A 150 -13.38 -10.81 -7.99
N ALA A 151 -12.87 -11.76 -8.76
CA ALA A 151 -12.01 -11.45 -9.89
C ALA A 151 -12.77 -10.49 -10.82
N LYS A 152 -12.19 -9.32 -11.06
CA LYS A 152 -12.72 -8.36 -12.04
C LYS A 152 -11.74 -8.32 -13.22
N PRO A 153 -12.25 -8.18 -14.46
CA PRO A 153 -11.39 -8.08 -15.63
C PRO A 153 -10.39 -6.92 -15.49
N SER A 154 -9.24 -7.06 -16.17
CA SER A 154 -8.17 -6.08 -16.17
C SER A 154 -8.72 -4.69 -16.47
N VAL A 155 -8.45 -3.76 -15.57
CA VAL A 155 -8.96 -2.39 -15.68
C VAL A 155 -8.13 -1.68 -16.73
N ALA A 156 -8.75 -1.35 -17.87
CA ALA A 156 -8.19 -0.36 -18.79
C ALA A 156 -8.10 0.99 -18.06
N LEU A 157 -6.88 1.54 -18.01
CA LEU A 157 -6.65 2.92 -17.60
C LEU A 157 -6.98 3.85 -18.74
#